data_AF-A0A9X1PQ40-F1
#
_entry.id   AF-A0A9X1PQ40-F1
#
_cell.length_a   1.000
_cell.length_b   1.000
_cell.length_c   1.000
_cell.angle_alpha   90.00
_cell.angle_beta   90.00
_cell.angle_gamma   90.00
#
_symmetry.space_group_name_H-M   'P 1'
#
loop_
_entity.id
_entity.type
_entity.pdbx_description
1 polymer ?
#
loop_
_entity_poly.entity_id
_entity_poly.type
_entity_poly.pdbx_seq_one_letter_code
_entity_poly.pdbx_strand_id
1 'polypeptide(L)'
;MTLKKSTPLALVALAVSLLIGCSSQEDKDKYDHYYGSGSKSREETALVALQNERKNQPAPVAATGAATPAAASGDSANAGDSAAIGQGGAAAAATNPNAEAAPTAAAAPAKRKPVPADVSALLNKHACLACHQPYDKVIGPAYAEVAKKKYTSDQIVELVHNPKPEHWPGYPPMAPMAHVPKADIVVIANWINSL
;
A
#
# COMPACT_ATOMS: atom_id res chain seq x y z
N MET A 1 54.44 60.11 -6.21
CA MET A 1 53.47 59.71 -5.18
C MET A 1 52.07 59.76 -5.77
N THR A 2 51.49 58.61 -6.09
CA THR A 2 50.07 58.51 -6.48
C THR A 2 49.54 57.13 -6.09
N LEU A 3 49.02 57.05 -4.86
CA LEU A 3 48.12 55.98 -4.42
C LEU A 3 46.84 56.03 -5.26
N LYS A 4 46.41 54.91 -5.85
CA LYS A 4 45.05 54.77 -6.38
C LYS A 4 44.50 53.34 -6.20
N LYS A 5 43.85 53.17 -5.04
CA LYS A 5 42.60 52.43 -4.78
C LYS A 5 42.47 51.04 -5.40
N SER A 6 43.10 50.05 -4.77
CA SER A 6 42.65 48.65 -4.84
C SER A 6 41.54 48.44 -3.81
N THR A 7 40.28 48.58 -4.21
CA THR A 7 39.16 48.10 -3.39
C THR A 7 39.25 46.57 -3.36
N PRO A 8 39.48 45.94 -2.21
CA PRO A 8 39.74 44.51 -2.16
C PRO A 8 38.46 43.77 -2.55
N LEU A 9 38.59 42.85 -3.49
CA LEU A 9 37.54 41.95 -3.99
C LEU A 9 36.78 41.22 -2.84
N ALA A 10 37.42 41.13 -1.67
CA ALA A 10 36.85 40.63 -0.43
C ALA A 10 35.66 41.47 0.11
N LEU A 11 35.67 42.81 -0.05
CA LEU A 11 34.56 43.66 0.40
C LEU A 11 33.31 43.51 -0.49
N VAL A 12 33.50 43.24 -1.79
CA VAL A 12 32.39 42.98 -2.72
C VAL A 12 31.78 41.60 -2.46
N ALA A 13 32.60 40.58 -2.18
CA ALA A 13 32.11 39.24 -1.84
C ALA A 13 31.35 39.19 -0.50
N LEU A 14 31.77 39.99 0.48
CA LEU A 14 31.10 40.09 1.79
C LEU A 14 29.75 40.83 1.68
N ALA A 15 29.67 41.87 0.84
CA ALA A 15 28.42 42.57 0.58
C ALA A 15 27.37 41.72 -0.18
N VAL A 16 27.80 40.87 -1.12
CA VAL A 16 26.90 39.95 -1.84
C VAL A 16 26.36 38.84 -0.94
N SER A 17 27.15 38.40 0.05
CA SER A 17 26.73 37.38 1.03
C SER A 17 25.64 37.89 2.00
N LEU A 18 25.65 39.19 2.35
CA LEU A 18 24.64 39.77 3.23
C LEU A 18 23.27 39.96 2.57
N LEU A 19 23.19 40.11 1.25
CA LEU A 19 21.91 40.28 0.53
C LEU A 19 21.14 38.96 0.33
N ILE A 20 21.83 37.82 0.33
CA ILE A 20 21.21 36.48 0.25
C ILE A 20 20.80 35.98 1.66
N GLY A 21 21.37 36.56 2.72
CA GLY A 21 21.12 36.15 4.11
C GLY A 21 19.75 36.50 4.66
N CYS A 22 19.12 37.61 4.24
CA CYS A 22 17.80 38.01 4.76
C CYS A 22 16.67 37.12 4.25
N SER A 23 16.66 36.74 2.96
CA SER A 23 15.60 35.89 2.39
C SER A 23 15.56 34.50 3.02
N SER A 24 16.73 33.98 3.43
CA SER A 24 16.80 32.64 4.03
C SER A 24 16.39 32.57 5.50
N GLN A 25 16.22 33.70 6.18
CA GLN A 25 15.75 33.74 7.56
C GLN A 25 14.21 33.75 7.61
N GLU A 26 13.57 34.51 6.71
CA GLU A 26 12.11 34.58 6.55
C GLU A 26 11.51 33.20 6.21
N ASP A 27 12.17 32.46 5.33
CA ASP A 27 11.76 31.11 4.96
C ASP A 27 11.98 30.11 6.11
N LYS A 28 13.03 30.32 6.92
CA LYS A 28 13.25 29.51 8.13
C LYS A 28 12.18 29.78 9.17
N ASP A 29 11.81 31.03 9.40
CA ASP A 29 10.78 31.38 10.38
C ASP A 29 9.41 30.89 9.92
N LYS A 30 9.08 30.96 8.62
CA LYS A 30 7.85 30.37 8.06
C LYS A 30 7.88 28.84 8.12
N TYR A 31 9.03 28.21 7.86
CA TYR A 31 9.20 26.76 7.96
C TYR A 31 9.07 26.29 9.41
N ASP A 32 9.74 26.95 10.35
CA ASP A 32 9.68 26.65 11.78
C ASP A 32 8.30 26.98 12.37
N HIS A 33 7.59 27.97 11.81
CA HIS A 33 6.19 28.26 12.15
C HIS A 33 5.24 27.12 11.72
N TYR A 34 5.41 26.57 10.52
CA TYR A 34 4.55 25.49 10.00
C TYR A 34 4.94 24.10 10.50
N TYR A 35 6.24 23.82 10.68
CA TYR A 35 6.78 22.49 10.97
C TYR A 35 7.39 22.36 12.38
N GLY A 36 7.37 23.43 13.17
CA GLY A 36 7.95 23.48 14.51
C GLY A 36 9.47 23.66 14.47
N SER A 37 10.00 24.48 15.38
CA SER A 37 11.43 24.69 15.50
C SER A 37 12.17 23.37 15.80
N GLY A 38 13.30 23.16 15.12
CA GLY A 38 14.13 21.96 15.25
C GLY A 38 13.77 20.79 14.33
N SER A 39 12.91 20.98 13.32
CA SER A 39 12.72 20.01 12.23
C SER A 39 14.03 19.71 11.51
N LYS A 40 14.79 20.75 11.14
CA LYS A 40 16.11 20.61 10.49
C LYS A 40 17.14 19.88 11.33
N SER A 41 17.17 20.11 12.65
CA SER A 41 18.09 19.38 13.53
C SER A 41 17.68 17.93 13.71
N ARG A 42 16.38 17.61 13.73
CA ARG A 42 15.89 16.22 13.70
C ARG A 42 16.19 15.54 12.36
N GLU A 43 16.02 16.23 11.24
CA GLU A 43 16.35 15.75 9.91
C GLU A 43 17.86 15.47 9.78
N GLU A 44 18.72 16.40 10.24
CA GLU A 44 20.16 16.22 10.25
C GLU A 44 20.59 15.06 11.16
N THR A 45 19.98 14.95 12.35
CA THR A 45 20.23 13.83 13.26
C THR A 45 19.81 12.50 12.64
N ALA A 46 18.65 12.45 11.96
CA ALA A 46 18.17 11.25 11.27
C ALA A 46 19.09 10.87 10.09
N LEU A 47 19.60 11.84 9.32
CA LEU A 47 20.53 11.59 8.23
C LEU A 47 21.87 11.04 8.74
N VAL A 48 22.40 11.60 9.84
CA VAL A 48 23.63 11.11 10.48
C VAL A 48 23.44 9.70 11.02
N ALA A 49 22.28 9.40 11.61
CA ALA A 49 21.94 8.05 12.05
C ALA A 49 21.94 7.06 10.86
N LEU A 50 21.17 7.35 9.80
CA LEU A 50 21.12 6.52 8.59
C LEU A 50 22.50 6.30 7.96
N GLN A 51 23.35 7.33 7.93
CA GLN A 51 24.72 7.20 7.42
C GLN A 51 25.58 6.27 8.29
N ASN A 52 25.45 6.34 9.61
CA ASN A 52 26.14 5.46 10.54
C ASN A 52 25.64 4.01 10.43
N GLU A 53 24.33 3.80 10.32
CA GLU A 53 23.73 2.49 10.09
C GLU A 53 24.23 1.88 8.77
N ARG A 54 24.28 2.65 7.69
CA ARG A 54 24.79 2.20 6.39
C ARG A 54 26.30 1.89 6.43
N LYS A 55 27.06 2.60 7.26
CA LYS A 55 28.50 2.35 7.47
C LYS A 55 28.76 1.12 8.33
N ASN A 56 27.83 0.81 9.24
CA ASN A 56 27.93 -0.33 10.15
C ASN A 56 27.15 -1.57 9.66
N GLN A 57 26.55 -1.49 8.47
CA GLN A 57 25.86 -2.62 7.86
C GLN A 57 26.90 -3.60 7.29
N PRO A 58 26.89 -4.89 7.68
CA PRO A 58 27.70 -5.89 7.01
C PRO A 58 27.32 -5.95 5.52
N ALA A 59 28.32 -6.15 4.66
CA ALA A 59 28.14 -6.12 3.21
C ALA A 59 26.90 -6.93 2.79
N PRO A 60 26.03 -6.40 1.91
CA PRO A 60 24.84 -7.12 1.49
C PRO A 60 25.26 -8.42 0.82
N VAL A 61 24.79 -9.54 1.37
CA VAL A 61 24.94 -10.84 0.69
C VAL A 61 24.23 -10.71 -0.65
N ALA A 62 25.00 -10.78 -1.73
CA ALA A 62 24.45 -10.76 -3.07
C ALA A 62 23.45 -11.91 -3.20
N ALA A 63 22.19 -11.59 -3.49
CA ALA A 63 21.18 -12.59 -3.83
C ALA A 63 21.51 -13.16 -5.23
N THR A 64 22.37 -14.17 -5.26
CA THR A 64 22.52 -15.05 -6.41
C THR A 64 21.61 -16.26 -6.23
N GLY A 65 20.68 -16.47 -7.17
CA GLY A 65 20.02 -17.76 -7.34
C GLY A 65 18.54 -17.68 -7.71
N ALA A 66 18.26 -17.29 -8.95
CA ALA A 66 17.04 -17.71 -9.62
C ALA A 66 17.11 -19.22 -9.89
N ALA A 67 16.15 -19.98 -9.39
CA ALA A 67 15.86 -21.34 -9.85
C ALA A 67 14.34 -21.58 -9.78
N THR A 68 13.76 -21.88 -10.94
CA THR A 68 12.35 -22.22 -11.19
C THR A 68 12.03 -23.64 -10.69
N PRO A 69 10.81 -23.94 -10.20
CA PRO A 69 10.48 -25.25 -9.63
C PRO A 69 10.00 -26.26 -10.68
N ALA A 70 10.32 -27.55 -10.44
CA ALA A 70 9.76 -28.69 -11.16
C ALA A 70 8.51 -29.23 -10.43
N ALA A 71 7.54 -29.67 -11.23
CA ALA A 71 6.24 -30.20 -10.84
C ALA A 71 6.28 -31.60 -10.23
N ALA A 72 5.31 -31.93 -9.38
CA ALA A 72 4.69 -33.26 -9.32
C ALA A 72 3.29 -33.21 -8.69
N SER A 73 2.35 -33.77 -9.44
CA SER A 73 0.96 -34.12 -9.15
C SER A 73 0.79 -35.22 -8.10
N GLY A 74 -0.38 -35.28 -7.44
CA GLY A 74 -0.81 -36.43 -6.64
C GLY A 74 -2.21 -36.28 -6.05
N ASP A 75 -3.16 -36.92 -6.71
CA ASP A 75 -4.59 -37.06 -6.42
C ASP A 75 -4.87 -37.94 -5.18
N SER A 76 -5.97 -37.70 -4.45
CA SER A 76 -6.89 -38.76 -3.98
C SER A 76 -8.10 -38.23 -3.20
N ALA A 77 -9.25 -38.76 -3.61
CA ALA A 77 -10.60 -38.82 -3.03
C ALA A 77 -10.65 -39.11 -1.50
N ASN A 78 -11.76 -38.96 -0.75
CA ASN A 78 -13.10 -39.48 -1.04
C ASN A 78 -14.19 -38.91 -0.11
N ALA A 79 -15.41 -39.18 -0.58
CA ALA A 79 -16.81 -38.94 -0.22
C ALA A 79 -17.34 -39.17 1.21
N GLY A 80 -18.61 -38.78 1.33
CA GLY A 80 -19.62 -39.22 2.31
C GLY A 80 -20.17 -38.01 3.09
N ASP A 81 -21.45 -37.72 3.20
CA ASP A 81 -22.67 -38.46 2.93
C ASP A 81 -23.85 -37.48 2.74
N SER A 82 -25.02 -38.01 2.42
CA SER A 82 -26.15 -37.36 1.77
C SER A 82 -27.22 -36.82 2.72
N ALA A 83 -28.22 -36.19 2.08
CA ALA A 83 -29.59 -35.95 2.56
C ALA A 83 -29.76 -34.74 3.52
N ALA A 84 -30.82 -33.93 3.47
CA ALA A 84 -32.15 -34.15 2.93
C ALA A 84 -32.86 -32.80 2.66
N ILE A 85 -33.58 -32.77 1.54
CA ILE A 85 -34.91 -32.18 1.25
C ILE A 85 -35.62 -31.19 2.23
N GLY A 86 -36.32 -30.22 1.63
CA GLY A 86 -37.45 -29.47 2.20
C GLY A 86 -37.51 -28.02 1.68
N GLN A 87 -38.12 -27.74 0.52
CA GLN A 87 -39.49 -27.16 0.40
C GLN A 87 -39.72 -26.04 1.43
N GLY A 88 -39.87 -24.76 1.09
CA GLY A 88 -40.81 -24.20 0.10
C GLY A 88 -41.76 -23.27 0.87
N GLY A 89 -41.98 -22.05 0.38
CA GLY A 89 -42.97 -21.15 0.96
C GLY A 89 -42.68 -19.67 0.76
N ALA A 90 -43.20 -19.11 -0.31
CA ALA A 90 -43.36 -17.67 -0.48
C ALA A 90 -44.44 -17.13 0.47
N ALA A 91 -44.28 -15.90 0.96
CA ALA A 91 -45.14 -14.77 0.60
C ALA A 91 -45.04 -13.59 1.58
N ALA A 92 -45.15 -12.40 0.96
CA ALA A 92 -45.77 -11.18 1.47
C ALA A 92 -45.01 -10.32 2.50
N ALA A 93 -44.36 -9.32 1.91
CA ALA A 93 -44.24 -7.93 2.32
C ALA A 93 -45.29 -7.42 3.34
N ALA A 94 -44.78 -6.74 4.37
CA ALA A 94 -45.43 -5.61 5.00
C ALA A 94 -44.45 -4.43 4.95
N THR A 95 -44.81 -3.42 4.15
CA THR A 95 -44.10 -2.15 3.97
C THR A 95 -44.33 -1.24 5.17
N ASN A 96 -43.26 -0.72 5.78
CA ASN A 96 -43.29 0.52 6.54
C ASN A 96 -42.07 1.37 6.14
N PRO A 97 -42.25 2.56 5.53
CA PRO A 97 -41.17 3.36 5.00
C PRO A 97 -40.68 4.34 6.07
N ASN A 98 -40.01 3.84 7.12
CA ASN A 98 -39.10 4.65 7.93
C ASN A 98 -38.29 3.74 8.88
N ALA A 99 -37.24 3.11 8.38
CA ALA A 99 -36.24 2.47 9.21
C ALA A 99 -34.88 2.70 8.56
N GLU A 100 -34.21 3.75 9.04
CA GLU A 100 -32.79 3.98 8.90
C GLU A 100 -32.03 2.65 9.12
N ALA A 101 -31.21 2.28 8.14
CA ALA A 101 -30.53 1.00 8.09
C ALA A 101 -29.64 0.83 9.32
N ALA A 102 -30.08 0.01 10.27
CA ALA A 102 -29.28 -0.41 11.41
C ALA A 102 -28.01 -1.10 10.91
N PRO A 103 -26.84 -0.85 11.54
CA PRO A 103 -25.60 -1.48 11.15
C PRO A 103 -25.74 -3.00 11.28
N THR A 104 -25.53 -3.70 10.16
CA THR A 104 -25.44 -5.16 10.14
C THR A 104 -24.41 -5.60 11.17
N ALA A 105 -24.84 -6.45 12.10
CA ALA A 105 -24.04 -7.00 13.18
C ALA A 105 -22.67 -7.49 12.66
N ALA A 106 -21.61 -7.03 13.30
CA ALA A 106 -20.25 -7.49 13.02
C ALA A 106 -20.18 -9.01 13.21
N ALA A 107 -19.90 -9.71 12.12
CA ALA A 107 -19.58 -11.14 12.17
C ALA A 107 -18.38 -11.36 13.10
N ALA A 108 -18.43 -12.42 13.91
CA ALA A 108 -17.33 -12.85 14.76
C ALA A 108 -16.03 -12.95 13.95
N PRO A 109 -14.86 -12.59 14.52
CA PRO A 109 -13.62 -12.50 13.76
C PRO A 109 -13.27 -13.88 13.19
N ALA A 110 -13.32 -13.98 11.86
CA ALA A 110 -12.75 -15.12 11.15
C ALA A 110 -11.27 -15.24 11.53
N LYS A 111 -10.79 -16.48 11.69
CA LYS A 111 -9.37 -16.75 12.02
C LYS A 111 -8.49 -16.10 10.94
N ARG A 112 -7.76 -15.06 11.32
CA ARG A 112 -6.86 -14.32 10.43
C ARG A 112 -5.64 -15.20 10.13
N LYS A 113 -5.47 -15.59 8.87
CA LYS A 113 -4.28 -16.29 8.36
C LYS A 113 -3.18 -15.25 8.09
N PRO A 114 -1.92 -15.53 8.41
CA PRO A 114 -0.83 -14.64 8.03
C PRO A 114 -0.69 -14.60 6.50
N VAL A 115 -0.28 -13.45 5.98
CA VAL A 115 0.09 -13.32 4.55
C VAL A 115 1.42 -14.04 4.33
N PRO A 116 1.53 -14.97 3.37
CA PRO A 116 2.79 -15.58 2.99
C PRO A 116 3.84 -14.52 2.58
N ALA A 117 5.13 -14.78 2.85
CA ALA A 117 6.19 -13.80 2.66
C ALA A 117 6.40 -13.40 1.19
N ASP A 118 6.27 -14.36 0.28
CA ASP A 118 6.29 -14.19 -1.17
C ASP A 118 5.14 -13.30 -1.66
N VAL A 119 3.93 -13.54 -1.17
CA VAL A 119 2.75 -12.73 -1.50
C VAL A 119 2.88 -11.33 -0.92
N SER A 120 3.34 -11.21 0.33
CA SER A 120 3.60 -9.92 0.97
C SER A 120 4.60 -9.08 0.18
N ALA A 121 5.68 -9.69 -0.33
CA ALA A 121 6.65 -9.00 -1.17
C ALA A 121 6.02 -8.47 -2.47
N LEU A 122 5.17 -9.26 -3.14
CA LEU A 122 4.46 -8.83 -4.35
C LEU A 122 3.45 -7.71 -4.07
N LEU A 123 2.67 -7.83 -3.00
CA LEU A 123 1.70 -6.82 -2.58
C LEU A 123 2.37 -5.49 -2.25
N ASN A 124 3.56 -5.51 -1.64
CA ASN A 124 4.37 -4.31 -1.40
C ASN A 124 4.96 -3.74 -2.69
N LYS A 125 5.57 -4.60 -3.53
CA LYS A 125 6.21 -4.20 -4.80
C LYS A 125 5.26 -3.46 -5.72
N HIS A 126 4.01 -3.89 -5.79
CA HIS A 126 2.97 -3.31 -6.64
C HIS A 126 2.02 -2.36 -5.88
N ALA A 127 2.42 -1.93 -4.67
CA ALA A 127 1.70 -0.98 -3.81
C ALA A 127 0.24 -1.36 -3.50
N CYS A 128 -0.12 -2.65 -3.59
CA CYS A 128 -1.49 -3.10 -3.37
C CYS A 128 -1.93 -2.88 -1.90
N LEU A 129 -0.98 -2.97 -0.96
CA LEU A 129 -1.24 -2.75 0.48
C LEU A 129 -1.63 -1.32 0.85
N ALA A 130 -1.38 -0.35 -0.05
CA ALA A 130 -1.78 1.04 0.19
C ALA A 130 -3.31 1.20 0.22
N CYS A 131 -4.02 0.38 -0.57
CA CYS A 131 -5.47 0.48 -0.72
C CYS A 131 -6.23 -0.75 -0.22
N HIS A 132 -5.58 -1.90 -0.06
CA HIS A 132 -6.21 -3.14 0.38
C HIS A 132 -5.44 -3.75 1.54
N GLN A 133 -6.15 -4.24 2.55
CA GLN A 133 -5.55 -5.01 3.64
C GLN A 133 -6.15 -6.43 3.67
N PRO A 134 -5.45 -7.41 4.27
CA PRO A 134 -5.92 -8.80 4.27
C PRO A 134 -7.32 -8.98 4.85
N TYR A 135 -7.61 -8.30 5.98
CA TYR A 135 -8.84 -8.51 6.76
C TYR A 135 -9.60 -7.24 7.09
N ASP A 136 -8.98 -6.08 6.91
CA ASP A 136 -9.53 -4.80 7.36
C ASP A 136 -9.81 -3.93 6.11
N LYS A 137 -10.91 -3.17 6.16
CA LYS A 137 -11.25 -2.21 5.09
C LYS A 137 -10.38 -0.97 5.26
N VAL A 138 -9.78 -0.50 4.17
CA VAL A 138 -9.11 0.81 4.11
C VAL A 138 -9.75 1.66 3.01
N ILE A 139 -9.08 1.87 1.89
CA ILE A 139 -9.63 2.58 0.72
C ILE A 139 -10.51 1.62 -0.10
N GLY A 140 -9.97 0.43 -0.39
CA GLY A 140 -10.65 -0.66 -1.05
C GLY A 140 -11.18 -1.72 -0.06
N PRO A 141 -11.92 -2.72 -0.57
CA PRO A 141 -12.37 -3.86 0.22
C PRO A 141 -11.18 -4.67 0.77
N ALA A 142 -11.36 -5.30 1.93
CA ALA A 142 -10.38 -6.25 2.43
C ALA A 142 -10.25 -7.46 1.48
N TYR A 143 -9.06 -8.06 1.37
CA TYR A 143 -8.86 -9.24 0.52
C TYR A 143 -9.77 -10.42 0.93
N ALA A 144 -10.05 -10.57 2.23
CA ALA A 144 -11.02 -11.55 2.71
C ALA A 144 -12.45 -11.31 2.18
N GLU A 145 -12.86 -10.05 1.94
CA GLU A 145 -14.14 -9.76 1.29
C GLU A 145 -14.09 -10.06 -0.21
N VAL A 146 -12.95 -9.80 -0.86
CA VAL A 146 -12.73 -10.15 -2.27
C VAL A 146 -12.84 -11.67 -2.46
N ALA A 147 -12.26 -12.46 -1.55
CA ALA A 147 -12.34 -13.91 -1.54
C ALA A 147 -13.78 -14.43 -1.53
N LYS A 148 -14.69 -13.75 -0.80
CA LYS A 148 -16.13 -14.13 -0.75
C LYS A 148 -16.83 -14.02 -2.09
N LYS A 149 -16.35 -13.16 -3.01
CA LYS A 149 -16.90 -13.05 -4.37
C LYS A 149 -16.45 -14.18 -5.30
N LYS A 150 -15.46 -14.99 -4.90
CA LYS A 150 -14.99 -16.18 -5.63
C LYS A 150 -14.66 -15.92 -7.09
N TYR A 151 -13.95 -14.83 -7.35
CA TYR A 151 -13.44 -14.55 -8.68
C TYR A 151 -12.38 -15.58 -9.09
N THR A 152 -12.37 -15.93 -10.38
CA THR A 152 -11.24 -16.69 -10.93
C THR A 152 -9.97 -15.83 -10.93
N SER A 153 -8.80 -16.45 -10.96
CA SER A 153 -7.53 -15.71 -11.01
C SER A 153 -7.46 -14.80 -12.24
N ASP A 154 -8.00 -15.25 -13.38
CA ASP A 154 -8.07 -14.45 -14.61
C ASP A 154 -9.03 -13.26 -14.49
N GLN A 155 -10.16 -13.42 -13.79
CA GLN A 155 -11.08 -12.31 -13.51
C GLN A 155 -10.42 -11.27 -12.61
N ILE A 156 -9.63 -11.70 -11.61
CA ILE A 156 -8.88 -10.78 -10.76
C ILE A 156 -7.84 -10.02 -11.60
N VAL A 157 -7.14 -10.69 -12.52
CA VAL A 157 -6.21 -10.02 -13.47
C VAL A 157 -6.95 -8.96 -14.28
N GLU A 158 -8.10 -9.30 -14.86
CA GLU A 158 -8.91 -8.36 -15.65
C GLU A 158 -9.36 -7.16 -14.80
N LEU A 159 -9.85 -7.38 -13.59
CA LEU A 159 -10.30 -6.32 -12.68
C LEU A 159 -9.15 -5.45 -12.16
N VAL A 160 -7.95 -6.00 -11.99
CA VAL A 160 -6.76 -5.24 -11.60
C VAL A 160 -6.30 -4.35 -12.74
N HIS A 161 -6.31 -4.85 -13.98
CA HIS A 161 -5.92 -4.09 -15.17
C HIS A 161 -6.98 -3.09 -15.62
N ASN A 162 -8.25 -3.45 -15.50
CA ASN A 162 -9.40 -2.67 -15.92
C ASN A 162 -10.56 -2.79 -14.89
N PRO A 163 -10.49 -2.04 -13.78
CA PRO A 163 -11.47 -2.14 -12.70
C PRO A 163 -12.87 -1.72 -13.13
N LYS A 164 -13.86 -2.48 -12.65
CA LYS A 164 -15.29 -2.26 -12.89
C LYS A 164 -15.97 -1.84 -11.60
N PRO A 165 -16.33 -0.55 -11.41
CA PRO A 165 -16.95 -0.06 -10.18
C PRO A 165 -18.23 -0.80 -9.79
N GLU A 166 -18.94 -1.38 -10.76
CA GLU A 166 -20.17 -2.16 -10.56
C GLU A 166 -19.95 -3.40 -9.68
N HIS A 167 -18.72 -3.93 -9.64
CA HIS A 167 -18.38 -5.07 -8.81
C HIS A 167 -18.27 -4.72 -7.32
N TRP A 168 -18.03 -3.46 -6.98
CA TRP A 168 -17.80 -2.97 -5.62
C TRP A 168 -18.53 -1.64 -5.37
N PRO A 169 -19.87 -1.64 -5.34
CA PRO A 169 -20.64 -0.42 -5.09
C PRO A 169 -20.30 0.16 -3.71
N GLY A 170 -20.18 1.49 -3.64
CA GLY A 170 -19.85 2.21 -2.41
C GLY A 170 -18.35 2.29 -2.08
N TYR A 171 -17.48 1.74 -2.93
CA TYR A 171 -16.03 1.98 -2.87
C TYR A 171 -15.61 3.02 -3.90
N PRO A 172 -14.58 3.84 -3.61
CA PRO A 172 -13.94 4.65 -4.63
C PRO A 172 -13.46 3.77 -5.81
N PRO A 173 -13.56 4.25 -7.06
CA PRO A 173 -13.08 3.49 -8.21
C PRO A 173 -11.58 3.23 -8.08
N MET A 174 -11.18 1.97 -8.23
CA MET A 174 -9.77 1.57 -8.19
C MET A 174 -9.05 2.13 -9.43
N ALA A 175 -7.80 2.56 -9.26
CA ALA A 175 -6.98 2.96 -10.40
C ALA A 175 -6.61 1.73 -11.26
N PRO A 176 -6.62 1.83 -12.60
CA PRO A 176 -6.16 0.75 -13.47
C PRO A 176 -4.66 0.45 -13.26
N MET A 177 -4.32 -0.80 -12.95
CA MET A 177 -2.95 -1.25 -12.69
C MET A 177 -2.41 -2.10 -13.86
N ALA A 178 -2.61 -1.65 -15.10
CA ALA A 178 -2.23 -2.39 -16.32
C ALA A 178 -0.72 -2.67 -16.46
N HIS A 179 0.12 -1.94 -15.74
CA HIS A 179 1.57 -2.13 -15.72
C HIS A 179 2.01 -3.33 -14.87
N VAL A 180 1.14 -3.86 -14.01
CA VAL A 180 1.46 -5.01 -13.14
C VAL A 180 1.46 -6.29 -13.97
N PRO A 181 2.53 -7.11 -13.94
CA PRO A 181 2.59 -8.36 -14.68
C PRO A 181 1.48 -9.33 -14.27
N LYS A 182 0.85 -9.98 -15.27
CA LYS A 182 -0.23 -10.96 -15.03
C LYS A 182 0.19 -12.09 -14.08
N ALA A 183 1.41 -12.59 -14.24
CA ALA A 183 1.94 -13.68 -13.41
C ALA A 183 1.95 -13.32 -11.91
N ASP A 184 2.38 -12.10 -11.56
CA ASP A 184 2.41 -11.62 -10.18
C ASP A 184 0.99 -11.49 -9.62
N ILE A 185 0.05 -10.98 -10.43
CA ILE A 185 -1.37 -10.87 -10.03
C ILE A 185 -1.98 -12.25 -9.80
N VAL A 186 -1.65 -13.25 -10.62
CA VAL A 186 -2.14 -14.63 -10.44
C VAL A 186 -1.68 -15.22 -9.11
N VAL A 187 -0.42 -15.00 -8.70
CA VAL A 187 0.08 -15.44 -7.39
C VAL A 187 -0.73 -14.79 -6.26
N ILE A 188 -0.95 -13.48 -6.33
CA ILE A 188 -1.78 -12.75 -5.36
C ILE A 188 -3.23 -13.26 -5.36
N ALA A 189 -3.82 -13.48 -6.54
CA ALA A 189 -5.18 -13.94 -6.72
C ALA A 189 -5.41 -15.34 -6.12
N ASN A 190 -4.46 -16.25 -6.31
CA ASN A 190 -4.51 -17.58 -5.70
C ASN A 190 -4.48 -17.50 -4.17
N TRP A 191 -3.67 -16.60 -3.62
CA TRP A 191 -3.68 -16.35 -2.18
C TRP A 191 -5.01 -15.74 -1.71
N ILE A 192 -5.56 -14.74 -2.40
CA ILE A 192 -6.87 -14.15 -2.08
C ILE A 192 -7.94 -15.25 -2.03
N ASN A 193 -7.97 -16.14 -3.01
CA ASN A 193 -8.94 -17.24 -3.08
C ASN A 193 -8.75 -18.31 -1.98
N SER A 194 -7.62 -18.29 -1.27
CA SER A 194 -7.35 -19.18 -0.13
C SER A 194 -7.80 -18.60 1.22
N LEU A 195 -8.23 -17.33 1.27
CA LEU A 195 -8.58 -16.62 2.51
C LEU A 195 -9.86 -17.15 3.14
#